data_AF-A0A7X8FGL8-F1
#
_entry.id   AF-A0A7X8FGL8-F1
#
_cell.length_a   1.000
_cell.length_b   1.000
_cell.length_c   1.000
_cell.angle_alpha   90.00
_cell.angle_beta   90.00
_cell.angle_gamma   90.00
#
_symmetry.space_group_name_H-M   'P 1'
#
loop_
_entity.id
_entity.type
_entity.pdbx_description
1 polymer ?
#
loop_
_entity_poly.entity_id
_entity_poly.type
_entity_poly.pdbx_seq_one_letter_code
_entity_poly.pdbx_strand_id
1 'polypeptide(L)'
;MHEFFLLIFDFLLTESGWNVTADEFDIYTGTYYKRKLVPDIVMRNNSGCIVFDAKYKRMAFVPKDFDRSDFFQIHTYAGALGKQEDIRMAGLLYPLNSIIAAEDVRKLTHEGFYFPDNSGRKFICEGIYIGDTVKEKSDLNEAEHEFCNRIENLLSSIS
;
A
#
# COMPACT_ATOMS: atom_id res chain seq x y z
N MET A 1 4.07 -7.73 -10.95
CA MET A 1 3.77 -6.53 -10.15
C MET A 1 3.68 -6.86 -8.68
N HIS A 2 2.84 -7.80 -8.24
CA HIS A 2 2.81 -8.22 -6.83
C HIS A 2 4.19 -8.68 -6.31
N GLU A 3 4.83 -9.65 -6.97
CA GLU A 3 6.21 -10.08 -6.64
C GLU A 3 7.25 -8.96 -6.75
N PHE A 4 7.01 -7.98 -7.64
CA PHE A 4 7.91 -6.84 -7.84
C PHE A 4 7.80 -5.84 -6.68
N PHE A 5 6.59 -5.54 -6.22
CA PHE A 5 6.39 -4.75 -5.01
C PHE A 5 6.95 -5.49 -3.80
N LEU A 6 6.73 -6.80 -3.65
CA LEU A 6 7.34 -7.57 -2.56
C LEU A 6 8.87 -7.42 -2.54
N LEU A 7 9.54 -7.52 -3.69
CA LEU A 7 10.99 -7.30 -3.77
C LEU A 7 11.41 -5.85 -3.42
N ILE A 8 10.65 -4.84 -3.86
CA ILE A 8 10.91 -3.44 -3.51
C ILE A 8 10.73 -3.21 -2.01
N PHE A 9 9.64 -3.71 -1.43
CA PHE A 9 9.40 -3.59 -0.01
C PHE A 9 10.49 -4.35 0.74
N ASP A 10 10.81 -5.60 0.40
CA ASP A 10 11.92 -6.34 1.01
C ASP A 10 13.24 -5.56 1.04
N PHE A 11 13.53 -4.80 -0.02
CA PHE A 11 14.68 -3.88 -0.08
C PHE A 11 14.54 -2.65 0.83
N LEU A 12 13.39 -1.95 0.79
CA LEU A 12 13.06 -0.79 1.64
C LEU A 12 13.02 -1.09 3.14
N LEU A 13 12.75 -2.35 3.52
CA LEU A 13 12.58 -2.77 4.91
C LEU A 13 13.90 -2.83 5.68
N THR A 14 15.03 -3.02 4.97
CA THR A 14 16.34 -3.18 5.60
C THR A 14 16.75 -1.99 6.46
N GLU A 15 16.24 -0.78 6.14
CA GLU A 15 16.59 0.46 6.84
C GLU A 15 15.44 1.05 7.69
N SER A 16 14.19 0.66 7.44
CA SER A 16 13.01 1.27 8.10
C SER A 16 12.55 0.59 9.39
N GLY A 17 13.08 -0.60 9.72
CA GLY A 17 12.73 -1.34 10.94
C GLY A 17 11.35 -2.03 10.88
N TRP A 18 10.68 -1.96 9.74
CA TRP A 18 9.47 -2.73 9.45
C TRP A 18 9.83 -4.10 8.88
N ASN A 19 9.00 -5.12 9.11
CA ASN A 19 9.20 -6.47 8.59
C ASN A 19 7.98 -6.89 7.76
N VAL A 20 8.18 -7.34 6.52
CA VAL A 20 7.11 -7.90 5.69
C VAL A 20 6.84 -9.32 6.12
N THR A 21 5.56 -9.66 6.22
CA THR A 21 5.09 -11.00 6.55
C THR A 21 4.12 -11.49 5.47
N ALA A 22 4.23 -12.76 5.14
CA ALA A 22 3.25 -13.45 4.31
C ALA A 22 2.09 -13.88 5.21
N ASP A 23 0.99 -13.13 5.16
CA ASP A 23 -0.16 -13.36 6.03
C ASP A 23 -1.30 -14.03 5.29
N GLU A 24 -1.84 -15.06 5.92
CA GLU A 24 -3.14 -15.61 5.56
C GLU A 24 -3.95 -15.86 6.82
N PHE A 25 -5.23 -15.50 6.78
CA PHE A 25 -6.11 -15.74 7.91
C PHE A 25 -7.52 -16.10 7.47
N ASP A 26 -8.15 -16.93 8.29
CA ASP A 26 -9.50 -17.39 8.07
C ASP A 26 -10.53 -16.45 8.69
N ILE A 27 -11.51 -16.05 7.89
CA ILE A 27 -12.71 -15.36 8.37
C ILE A 27 -13.92 -16.30 8.32
N TYR A 28 -14.87 -16.04 9.21
CA TYR A 28 -16.08 -16.86 9.38
C TYR A 28 -15.78 -18.33 9.68
N THR A 29 -14.74 -18.58 10.48
CA THR A 29 -14.37 -19.92 10.99
C THR A 29 -15.58 -20.61 11.63
N GLY A 30 -15.78 -21.88 11.32
CA GLY A 30 -16.92 -22.67 11.81
C GLY A 30 -18.22 -22.52 11.00
N THR A 31 -18.20 -21.80 9.87
CA THR A 31 -19.37 -21.62 9.00
C THR A 31 -19.15 -22.21 7.60
N TYR A 32 -20.23 -22.49 6.86
CA TYR A 32 -20.17 -22.95 5.46
C TYR A 32 -19.56 -21.92 4.50
N TYR A 33 -19.56 -20.66 4.88
CA TYR A 33 -19.03 -19.54 4.10
C TYR A 33 -17.68 -19.05 4.64
N LYS A 34 -16.95 -19.89 5.38
CA LYS A 34 -15.54 -19.66 5.73
C LYS A 34 -14.75 -19.27 4.49
N ARG A 35 -13.95 -18.21 4.58
CA ARG A 35 -13.05 -17.76 3.51
C ARG A 35 -11.69 -17.44 4.09
N LYS A 36 -10.66 -17.66 3.27
CA LYS A 36 -9.31 -17.20 3.55
C LYS A 36 -9.15 -15.80 2.99
N LEU A 37 -8.57 -14.91 3.78
CA LEU A 37 -8.08 -13.61 3.32
C LEU A 37 -6.57 -13.67 3.22
N VAL A 38 -6.04 -13.15 2.12
CA VAL A 38 -4.61 -13.10 1.82
C VAL A 38 -4.31 -11.69 1.35
N PRO A 39 -3.89 -10.79 2.25
CA PRO A 39 -3.38 -9.48 1.86
C PRO A 39 -2.10 -9.63 1.04
N ASP A 40 -1.81 -8.65 0.20
CA ASP A 40 -0.62 -8.73 -0.64
C ASP A 40 0.65 -8.44 0.14
N ILE A 41 0.62 -7.41 1.00
CA ILE A 41 1.77 -6.99 1.79
C ILE A 41 1.25 -6.65 3.18
N VAL A 42 1.80 -7.29 4.21
CA VAL A 42 1.62 -6.90 5.61
C VAL A 42 2.98 -6.56 6.18
N MET A 43 3.10 -5.41 6.83
CA MET A 43 4.33 -4.99 7.49
C MET A 43 4.09 -4.76 8.97
N ARG A 44 5.03 -5.20 9.82
CA ARG A 44 4.93 -5.07 11.27
C ARG A 44 6.21 -4.54 11.90
N ASN A 45 6.04 -3.72 12.94
CA ASN A 45 7.07 -3.34 13.88
C ASN A 45 6.46 -3.09 15.27
N ASN A 46 7.25 -2.53 16.20
CA ASN A 46 6.77 -2.21 17.54
C ASN A 46 5.70 -1.10 17.57
N SER A 47 5.63 -0.26 16.52
CA SER A 47 4.66 0.83 16.39
C SER A 47 3.31 0.34 15.86
N GLY A 48 3.25 -0.80 15.17
CA GLY A 48 1.98 -1.43 14.78
C GLY A 48 2.06 -2.21 13.47
N CYS A 49 0.95 -2.19 12.73
CA CYS A 49 0.78 -2.93 11.48
C CYS A 49 0.43 -2.01 10.31
N ILE A 50 0.95 -2.34 9.13
CA ILE A 50 0.61 -1.72 7.85
C ILE A 50 0.13 -2.82 6.91
N VAL A 51 -0.86 -2.51 6.10
CA VAL A 51 -1.35 -3.44 5.07
C VAL A 51 -1.48 -2.74 3.73
N PHE A 52 -0.96 -3.36 2.69
CA PHE A 52 -1.16 -2.92 1.32
C PHE A 52 -1.77 -4.01 0.46
N ASP A 53 -2.53 -3.56 -0.52
CA ASP A 53 -3.06 -4.37 -1.61
C ASP A 53 -2.55 -3.79 -2.93
N ALA A 54 -1.85 -4.61 -3.69
CA ALA A 54 -1.10 -4.22 -4.88
C ALA A 54 -1.87 -4.65 -6.14
N LYS A 55 -2.16 -3.69 -7.01
CA LYS A 55 -2.91 -3.94 -8.24
C LYS A 55 -2.02 -3.97 -9.47
N TYR A 56 -2.50 -4.68 -10.49
CA TYR A 56 -1.84 -4.78 -11.79
C TYR A 56 -2.38 -3.76 -12.81
N LYS A 57 -3.53 -3.14 -12.54
CA LYS A 57 -4.11 -2.14 -13.44
C LYS A 57 -3.28 -0.86 -13.42
N ARG A 58 -3.04 -0.29 -14.60
CA ARG A 58 -2.29 0.96 -14.75
C ARG A 58 -3.19 2.15 -14.41
N MET A 59 -2.71 3.05 -13.56
CA MET A 59 -3.44 4.23 -13.11
C MET A 59 -2.89 5.50 -13.75
N ALA A 60 -3.80 6.35 -14.23
CA ALA A 60 -3.52 7.74 -14.61
C ALA A 60 -3.92 8.74 -13.51
N PHE A 61 -4.30 8.23 -12.33
CA PHE A 61 -4.81 9.01 -11.18
C PHE A 61 -6.03 9.88 -11.50
N VAL A 62 -6.85 9.45 -12.44
CA VAL A 62 -8.16 10.09 -12.67
C VAL A 62 -9.23 9.38 -11.83
N PRO A 63 -10.30 10.07 -11.38
CA PRO A 63 -11.27 9.49 -10.44
C PRO A 63 -11.87 8.14 -10.88
N LYS A 64 -12.01 7.92 -12.19
CA LYS A 64 -12.53 6.67 -12.78
C LYS A 64 -11.61 5.46 -12.62
N ASP A 65 -10.34 5.67 -12.28
CA ASP A 65 -9.36 4.59 -12.16
C ASP A 65 -9.52 3.85 -10.82
N PHE A 66 -10.16 4.48 -9.83
CA PHE A 66 -10.33 3.92 -8.50
C PHE A 66 -11.59 3.04 -8.40
N ASP A 67 -11.39 1.73 -8.41
CA ASP A 67 -12.50 0.78 -8.35
C ASP A 67 -12.98 0.60 -6.92
N ARG A 68 -14.30 0.61 -6.73
CA ARG A 68 -14.93 0.35 -5.43
C ARG A 68 -14.50 -0.99 -4.84
N SER A 69 -14.26 -2.00 -5.68
CA SER A 69 -13.80 -3.33 -5.24
C SER A 69 -12.46 -3.28 -4.54
N ASP A 70 -11.53 -2.43 -5.00
CA ASP A 70 -10.20 -2.32 -4.42
C ASP A 70 -10.27 -1.74 -3.01
N PHE A 71 -11.06 -0.67 -2.84
CA PHE A 71 -11.35 -0.11 -1.52
C PHE A 71 -11.99 -1.14 -0.59
N PHE A 72 -13.00 -1.88 -1.07
CA PHE A 72 -13.63 -2.91 -0.24
C PHE A 72 -12.63 -3.99 0.19
N GLN A 73 -11.71 -4.37 -0.69
CA GLN A 73 -10.70 -5.38 -0.40
C GLN A 73 -9.71 -4.89 0.67
N ILE A 74 -9.08 -3.74 0.48
CA ILE A 74 -8.10 -3.22 1.44
C ILE A 74 -8.74 -2.91 2.81
N HIS A 75 -9.96 -2.37 2.83
CA HIS A 75 -10.68 -2.15 4.08
C HIS A 75 -11.09 -3.45 4.77
N THR A 76 -11.36 -4.52 4.01
CA THR A 76 -11.62 -5.85 4.58
C THR A 76 -10.38 -6.40 5.27
N TYR A 77 -9.21 -6.27 4.65
CA TYR A 77 -7.94 -6.69 5.25
C TYR A 77 -7.60 -5.89 6.51
N ALA A 78 -7.61 -4.56 6.41
CA ALA A 78 -7.34 -3.67 7.54
C ALA A 78 -8.32 -3.90 8.70
N GLY A 79 -9.61 -4.06 8.40
CA GLY A 79 -10.64 -4.31 9.42
C GLY A 79 -10.51 -5.68 10.10
N ALA A 80 -10.00 -6.69 9.40
CA ALA A 80 -9.80 -8.01 9.99
C ALA A 80 -8.54 -8.06 10.86
N LEU A 81 -7.40 -7.53 10.38
CA LEU A 81 -6.16 -7.42 11.14
C LEU A 81 -6.31 -6.47 12.34
N GLY A 82 -7.07 -5.37 12.17
CA GLY A 82 -7.32 -4.36 13.20
C GLY A 82 -8.08 -4.85 14.43
N LYS A 83 -8.55 -6.11 14.45
CA LYS A 83 -9.11 -6.74 15.65
C LYS A 83 -8.04 -7.20 16.64
N GLN A 84 -6.83 -7.43 16.16
CA GLN A 84 -5.71 -7.99 16.94
C GLN A 84 -4.53 -7.03 16.99
N GLU A 85 -4.47 -6.07 16.07
CA GLU A 85 -3.31 -5.21 15.85
C GLU A 85 -3.72 -3.75 15.67
N ASP A 86 -2.80 -2.83 15.98
CA ASP A 86 -3.00 -1.42 15.71
C ASP A 86 -2.57 -1.09 14.27
N ILE A 87 -3.55 -0.96 13.38
CA ILE A 87 -3.28 -0.59 11.98
C ILE A 87 -2.91 0.89 11.93
N ARG A 88 -1.64 1.16 11.60
CA ARG A 88 -1.10 2.51 11.40
C ARG A 88 -1.32 3.02 9.99
N MET A 89 -1.29 2.13 9.00
CA MET A 89 -1.50 2.50 7.61
C MET A 89 -2.18 1.38 6.83
N ALA A 90 -3.07 1.76 5.92
CA ALA A 90 -3.63 0.86 4.93
C ALA A 90 -3.57 1.54 3.56
N GLY A 91 -3.42 0.78 2.48
CA GLY A 91 -3.40 1.44 1.19
C GLY A 91 -3.36 0.54 -0.02
N LEU A 92 -3.46 1.19 -1.18
CA LEU A 92 -3.45 0.56 -2.48
C LEU A 92 -2.19 0.98 -3.23
N LEU A 93 -1.55 0.02 -3.90
CA LEU A 93 -0.32 0.23 -4.65
C LEU A 93 -0.54 -0.09 -6.13
N TYR A 94 -0.11 0.82 -7.00
CA TYR A 94 -0.38 0.71 -8.44
C TYR A 94 0.87 0.92 -9.30
N PRO A 95 0.94 0.27 -10.47
CA PRO A 95 1.73 0.77 -11.58
C PRO A 95 1.09 2.04 -12.17
N LEU A 96 1.87 3.09 -12.34
CA LEU A 96 1.39 4.37 -12.87
C LEU A 96 1.79 4.54 -14.32
N ASN A 97 0.89 5.06 -15.15
CA ASN A 97 1.19 5.40 -16.54
C ASN A 97 1.36 6.92 -16.76
N SER A 98 1.09 7.73 -15.74
CA SER A 98 1.32 9.16 -15.71
C SER A 98 2.16 9.56 -14.51
N ILE A 99 3.07 10.51 -14.70
CA ILE A 99 3.80 11.13 -13.60
C ILE A 99 2.82 11.93 -12.75
N ILE A 100 2.93 11.81 -11.44
CA ILE A 100 2.14 12.61 -10.49
C ILE A 100 2.89 13.93 -10.32
N ALA A 101 2.21 15.05 -10.55
CA ALA A 101 2.80 16.36 -10.31
C ALA A 101 3.17 16.51 -8.81
N ALA A 102 4.27 17.18 -8.50
CA ALA A 102 4.78 17.29 -7.12
C ALA A 102 3.74 17.88 -6.16
N GLU A 103 2.93 18.82 -6.63
CA GLU A 103 1.83 19.43 -5.87
C GLU A 103 0.66 18.47 -5.57
N ASP A 104 0.54 17.39 -6.34
CA ASP A 104 -0.52 16.39 -6.24
C ASP A 104 -0.11 15.18 -5.41
N VAL A 105 1.18 14.96 -5.15
CA VAL A 105 1.68 13.87 -4.29
C VAL A 105 0.99 13.87 -2.92
N ARG A 106 0.72 15.05 -2.34
CA ARG A 106 0.00 15.16 -1.06
C ARG A 106 -1.44 14.63 -1.10
N LYS A 107 -2.04 14.51 -2.29
CA LYS A 107 -3.42 14.01 -2.48
C LYS A 107 -3.49 12.48 -2.52
N LEU A 108 -2.34 11.81 -2.52
CA LEU A 108 -2.22 10.35 -2.48
C LEU A 108 -2.39 9.79 -1.07
N THR A 109 -2.36 10.65 -0.06
CA THR A 109 -2.47 10.28 1.36
C THR A 109 -3.65 11.00 1.99
N HIS A 110 -4.37 10.27 2.84
CA HIS A 110 -5.47 10.75 3.64
C HIS A 110 -5.23 10.38 5.11
N GLU A 111 -5.50 11.32 6.03
CA GLU A 111 -5.45 11.05 7.48
C GLU A 111 -6.71 10.32 7.91
N GLY A 112 -6.58 9.18 8.58
CA GLY A 112 -7.67 8.24 8.85
C GLY A 112 -8.08 7.40 7.63
N PHE A 113 -8.82 6.31 7.87
CA PHE A 113 -9.20 5.36 6.81
C PHE A 113 -10.43 5.76 6.00
N TYR A 114 -11.37 6.47 6.61
CA TYR A 114 -12.63 6.87 5.95
C TYR A 114 -12.88 8.36 6.12
N PHE A 115 -12.68 8.85 7.34
CA PHE A 115 -12.82 10.25 7.71
C PHE A 115 -11.54 10.70 8.39
N PRO A 116 -11.18 11.99 8.25
CA PRO A 116 -10.11 12.57 9.03
C PRO A 116 -10.33 12.34 10.52
N ASP A 117 -9.31 11.80 11.17
CA ASP A 117 -9.25 11.65 12.62
C ASP A 117 -7.84 11.98 13.13
N ASN A 118 -7.70 12.16 14.44
CA ASN A 118 -6.42 12.46 15.08
C ASN A 118 -5.71 11.19 15.56
N SER A 119 -6.02 10.02 14.99
CA SER A 119 -5.40 8.75 15.41
C SER A 119 -3.97 8.60 14.88
N GLY A 120 -3.54 9.46 13.96
CA GLY A 120 -2.27 9.35 13.26
C GLY A 120 -2.24 8.21 12.24
N ARG A 121 -3.39 7.57 11.98
CA ARG A 121 -3.53 6.54 10.94
C ARG A 121 -3.58 7.15 9.57
N LYS A 122 -3.10 6.43 8.57
CA LYS A 122 -3.07 6.93 7.18
C LYS A 122 -3.68 5.94 6.20
N PHE A 123 -4.44 6.47 5.24
CA PHE A 123 -4.81 5.73 4.04
C PHE A 123 -4.04 6.26 2.85
N ILE A 124 -3.41 5.39 2.06
CA ILE A 124 -2.64 5.80 0.89
C ILE A 124 -3.11 5.13 -0.40
N CYS A 125 -3.01 5.86 -1.51
CA CYS A 125 -3.11 5.37 -2.86
C CYS A 125 -1.83 5.78 -3.59
N GLU A 126 -0.81 4.94 -3.55
CA GLU A 126 0.53 5.24 -4.06
C GLU A 126 0.88 4.36 -5.26
N GLY A 127 1.99 4.66 -5.92
CA GLY A 127 2.44 3.83 -7.01
C GLY A 127 3.80 4.18 -7.59
N ILE A 128 4.32 3.25 -8.38
CA ILE A 128 5.57 3.39 -9.12
C ILE A 128 5.27 3.73 -10.58
N TYR A 129 5.96 4.73 -11.10
CA TYR A 129 5.83 5.12 -12.50
C TYR A 129 6.49 4.11 -13.43
N ILE A 130 5.68 3.51 -14.31
CA ILE A 130 6.12 2.55 -15.34
C ILE A 130 5.49 2.87 -16.71
N GLY A 131 5.25 4.16 -16.97
CA GLY A 131 4.66 4.65 -18.20
C GLY A 131 5.62 4.66 -19.39
N ASP A 132 5.16 5.19 -20.52
CA ASP A 132 5.85 5.09 -21.81
C ASP A 132 7.20 5.84 -21.87
N THR A 133 7.51 6.68 -20.88
CA THR A 133 8.82 7.33 -20.79
C THR A 133 9.89 6.44 -20.17
N VAL A 134 9.51 5.31 -19.54
CA VAL A 134 10.46 4.29 -19.07
C VAL A 134 10.87 3.43 -20.27
N LYS A 135 12.06 3.69 -20.81
CA LYS A 135 12.57 3.01 -22.01
C LYS A 135 13.79 2.13 -21.71
N GLU A 136 14.53 2.49 -20.67
CA GLU A 136 15.75 1.82 -20.27
C GLU A 136 15.72 1.42 -18.79
N LYS A 137 16.64 0.53 -18.39
CA LYS A 137 16.74 0.07 -17.00
C LYS A 137 17.02 1.22 -16.03
N SER A 138 17.76 2.25 -16.46
CA SER A 138 18.04 3.45 -15.66
C SER A 138 16.77 4.21 -15.28
N ASP A 139 15.82 4.34 -16.20
CA ASP A 139 14.56 5.07 -15.97
C ASP A 139 13.71 4.33 -14.92
N LEU A 140 13.72 2.99 -14.98
CA LEU A 140 13.04 2.17 -13.97
C LEU A 140 13.68 2.33 -12.60
N ASN A 141 15.01 2.33 -12.51
CA ASN A 141 15.72 2.53 -11.25
C ASN A 141 15.40 3.92 -10.64
N GLU A 142 15.27 4.96 -11.47
CA GLU A 142 14.89 6.30 -11.00
C GLU A 142 13.45 6.31 -10.45
N ALA A 143 12.50 5.72 -11.18
CA ALA A 143 11.11 5.60 -10.73
C ALA A 143 10.97 4.76 -9.44
N GLU A 144 11.75 3.68 -9.33
CA GLU A 144 11.86 2.88 -8.10
C GLU A 144 12.38 3.74 -6.95
N HIS A 145 13.47 4.49 -7.15
CA HIS A 145 14.05 5.35 -6.12
C HIS A 145 13.07 6.44 -5.65
N GLU A 146 12.36 7.10 -6.56
CA GLU A 146 11.34 8.09 -6.19
C GLU A 146 10.19 7.49 -5.39
N PHE A 147 9.72 6.31 -5.80
CA PHE A 147 8.68 5.58 -5.08
C PHE A 147 9.16 5.20 -3.67
N CYS A 148 10.36 4.64 -3.55
CA CYS A 148 11.00 4.31 -2.29
C CYS A 148 11.08 5.51 -1.35
N ASN A 149 11.58 6.65 -1.83
CA ASN A 149 11.68 7.87 -1.04
C ASN A 149 10.30 8.34 -0.52
N ARG A 150 9.23 8.23 -1.33
CA ARG A 150 7.87 8.58 -0.87
C ARG A 150 7.39 7.64 0.23
N ILE A 151 7.59 6.34 0.07
CA ILE A 151 7.22 5.34 1.07
C ILE A 151 8.00 5.53 2.37
N GLU A 152 9.31 5.76 2.32
CA GLU A 152 10.14 6.01 3.51
C GLU A 152 9.68 7.26 4.29
N ASN A 153 9.36 8.34 3.58
CA ASN A 153 8.78 9.54 4.20
C ASN A 153 7.44 9.24 4.88
N LEU A 154 6.60 8.40 4.28
CA LEU A 154 5.34 7.96 4.89
C LEU A 154 5.59 7.11 6.13
N LEU A 155 6.49 6.13 6.07
CA LEU A 155 6.83 5.24 7.19
C LEU A 155 7.42 6.02 8.38
N SER A 156 8.32 6.96 8.13
CA SER A 156 8.90 7.82 9.19
C SER A 156 7.85 8.71 9.88
N SER A 157 6.77 9.07 9.17
CA SER A 157 5.69 9.90 9.73
C SER A 157 4.72 9.16 10.66
N ILE A 158 4.77 7.82 10.70
CA ILE A 158 3.90 6.97 11.53
C ILE A 158 4.66 6.09 12.53
N SER A 159 6.00 6.14 12.49
CA SER A 159 6.88 5.35 13.35
C SER A 159 6.97 5.93 14.76
#